data_AF-A0A4R6IMC0-F1
#
_entry.id   AF-A0A4R6IMC0-F1
#
_cell.length_a   1.000
_cell.length_b   1.000
_cell.length_c   1.000
_cell.angle_alpha   90.00
_cell.angle_beta   90.00
_cell.angle_gamma   90.00
#
_symmetry.space_group_name_H-M   'P 1'
#
loop_
_entity.id
_entity.type
_entity.pdbx_description
1 polymer ?
#
loop_
_entity_poly.entity_id
_entity_poly.type
_entity_poly.pdbx_seq_one_letter_code
_entity_poly.pdbx_strand_id
1 'polypeptide(L)'
;MFLAYGLTYWTIPKFILTGKYARAGLSVVLLFLLTGGLSALVSLTIIDYFTHLLFRQYVADPQLNHMPISVRVFLAWISGLRGSITIGGLAASIKLMKYFYEKQQQALILEQEKTVAELQSLKAQLHPHFLFNTLNNIYAHAQDTAPVAADMLLGLSTLLRYILYHCNAPLVPLKQEVDMLLEYIELEKKRYGNELEIAVQVPDHFDSLMIAPLLILPFVENCFKHGTSNVLERPWINMHLNIKNKSIHLKLINGKAEDIISPTSGIGIGNVRKRLELLYPHRHELHIIEEEETYLVNLSIELKDLTDGVNDL
;
A
#
# COMPACT_ATOMS: atom_id res chain seq x y z
N MET A 1 42.41 5.71 -2.91
CA MET A 1 41.77 4.98 -4.03
C MET A 1 41.82 3.46 -3.85
N PHE A 2 42.99 2.85 -3.69
CA PHE A 2 43.12 1.39 -3.50
C PHE A 2 42.33 0.86 -2.29
N LEU A 3 42.47 1.50 -1.12
CA LEU A 3 41.69 1.16 0.08
C LEU A 3 40.18 1.27 -0.15
N ALA A 4 39.73 2.36 -0.78
CA ALA A 4 38.32 2.59 -1.07
C ALA A 4 37.74 1.49 -1.96
N TYR A 5 38.44 1.13 -3.04
CA TYR A 5 38.02 0.09 -3.97
C TYR A 5 38.04 -1.31 -3.34
N GLY A 6 39.09 -1.64 -2.59
CA GLY A 6 39.20 -2.91 -1.87
C GLY A 6 38.09 -3.07 -0.82
N LEU A 7 37.81 -2.02 -0.05
CA LEU A 7 36.72 -2.04 0.91
C LEU A 7 35.36 -2.21 0.24
N THR A 8 35.07 -1.39 -0.77
CA THR A 8 33.76 -1.40 -1.43
C THR A 8 33.52 -2.67 -2.22
N TYR A 9 34.44 -3.11 -3.08
CA TYR A 9 34.18 -4.22 -4.01
C TYR A 9 34.58 -5.59 -3.49
N TRP A 10 35.40 -5.68 -2.43
CA TRP A 10 35.87 -6.96 -1.92
C TRP A 10 35.47 -7.20 -0.47
N THR A 11 35.92 -6.36 0.46
CA THR A 11 35.71 -6.60 1.90
C THR A 11 34.23 -6.54 2.30
N ILE A 12 33.51 -5.50 1.87
CA ILE A 12 32.09 -5.32 2.18
C ILE A 12 31.26 -6.51 1.68
N PRO A 13 31.23 -6.82 0.37
CA PRO A 13 30.35 -7.87 -0.14
C PRO A 13 30.74 -9.27 0.32
N LYS A 14 32.03 -9.58 0.46
CA LYS A 14 32.49 -10.95 0.73
C LYS A 14 32.53 -11.31 2.21
N PHE A 15 32.67 -10.33 3.10
CA PHE A 15 32.87 -10.58 4.53
C PHE A 15 31.88 -9.84 5.42
N ILE A 16 31.66 -8.54 5.21
CA ILE A 16 30.76 -7.76 6.08
C ILE A 16 29.30 -8.18 5.84
N LEU A 17 28.86 -8.20 4.58
CA LEU A 17 27.48 -8.57 4.23
C LEU A 17 27.16 -10.06 4.49
N THR A 18 28.17 -10.92 4.59
CA THR A 18 28.01 -12.34 4.92
C THR A 18 28.18 -12.65 6.41
N GLY A 19 28.31 -11.63 7.28
CA GLY A 19 28.48 -11.81 8.73
C GLY A 19 29.84 -12.36 9.18
N LYS A 20 30.86 -12.40 8.31
CA LYS A 20 32.21 -12.93 8.60
C LYS A 20 33.12 -11.83 9.14
N TYR A 21 32.76 -11.25 10.29
CA TYR A 21 33.42 -10.05 10.83
C TYR A 21 34.91 -10.22 11.13
N ALA A 22 35.35 -11.39 11.61
CA ALA A 22 36.77 -11.65 11.87
C ALA A 22 37.62 -11.59 10.59
N ARG A 23 37.11 -12.17 9.49
CA ARG A 23 37.78 -12.11 8.17
C ARG A 23 37.70 -10.71 7.56
N ALA A 24 36.59 -10.00 7.81
CA ALA A 24 36.46 -8.60 7.43
C ALA A 24 37.56 -7.76 8.11
N GLY A 25 37.71 -7.84 9.44
CA GLY A 25 38.75 -7.13 10.19
C GLY A 25 40.15 -7.40 9.66
N LEU A 26 40.49 -8.67 9.40
CA LEU A 26 41.78 -9.05 8.84
C LEU A 26 42.00 -8.46 7.43
N SER A 27 40.98 -8.49 6.58
CA SER A 27 41.05 -7.88 5.24
C SER A 27 41.21 -6.35 5.29
N VAL A 28 40.56 -5.69 6.25
CA VAL A 28 40.67 -4.24 6.47
C VAL A 28 42.11 -3.89 6.86
N VAL A 29 42.67 -4.58 7.86
CA VAL A 29 44.05 -4.38 8.31
C VAL A 29 45.04 -4.59 7.17
N LEU A 30 44.86 -5.64 6.36
CA LEU A 30 45.73 -5.93 5.22
C LEU A 30 45.64 -4.84 4.13
N LEU A 31 44.43 -4.35 3.81
CA LEU A 31 44.24 -3.23 2.88
C LEU A 31 44.87 -1.93 3.40
N PHE A 32 44.82 -1.70 4.72
CA PHE A 32 45.48 -0.56 5.35
C PHE A 32 47.00 -0.62 5.22
N LEU A 33 47.60 -1.77 5.52
CA LEU A 33 49.05 -1.96 5.40
C LEU A 33 49.52 -1.81 3.96
N LEU A 34 48.80 -2.41 3.01
CA LEU A 34 49.13 -2.30 1.58
C LEU A 34 49.01 -0.87 1.07
N THR A 35 47.95 -0.15 1.48
CA THR A 35 47.75 1.23 1.03
C THR A 35 48.79 2.18 1.62
N GLY A 36 49.10 2.04 2.91
CA GLY A 36 50.15 2.81 3.56
C GLY A 36 51.52 2.56 2.91
N GLY A 37 51.86 1.29 2.65
CA GLY A 37 53.11 0.90 2.00
C GLY A 37 53.24 1.45 0.59
N LEU A 38 52.20 1.32 -0.23
CA LEU A 38 52.17 1.85 -1.59
C LEU A 38 52.29 3.38 -1.59
N SER A 39 51.59 4.06 -0.68
CA SER A 39 51.68 5.51 -0.58
C SER A 39 53.08 5.97 -0.19
N ALA A 40 53.75 5.28 0.73
CA ALA A 40 55.10 5.64 1.13
C ALA A 40 56.12 5.41 0.01
N LEU A 41 55.98 4.33 -0.75
CA LEU A 41 56.80 4.07 -1.93
C LEU A 41 56.66 5.20 -2.96
N VAL A 42 55.42 5.59 -3.28
CA VAL A 42 55.14 6.69 -4.23
C VAL A 42 55.69 8.02 -3.73
N SER A 43 55.52 8.33 -2.43
CA SER A 43 56.02 9.56 -1.85
C SER A 43 57.54 9.66 -1.88
N LEU A 44 58.25 8.58 -1.57
CA LEU A 44 59.72 8.58 -1.47
C LEU A 44 60.42 8.46 -2.83
N THR A 45 59.73 7.98 -3.86
CA THR A 45 60.32 7.80 -5.19
C THR A 45 59.83 8.86 -6.15
N ILE A 46 58.54 8.86 -6.47
CA ILE A 46 57.94 9.70 -7.52
C ILE A 46 57.83 11.14 -7.03
N ILE A 47 57.19 11.37 -5.88
CA ILE A 47 56.95 12.74 -5.39
C ILE A 47 58.27 13.43 -5.06
N ASP A 48 59.18 12.74 -4.37
CA ASP A 48 60.53 13.24 -4.06
C ASP A 48 61.31 13.61 -5.34
N TYR A 49 61.35 12.71 -6.33
CA TYR A 49 62.02 12.94 -7.61
C TYR A 49 61.45 14.16 -8.36
N PHE A 50 60.13 14.25 -8.50
CA PHE A 50 59.49 15.37 -9.21
C PHE A 50 59.64 16.70 -8.47
N THR A 51 59.59 16.67 -7.13
CA THR A 51 59.81 17.86 -6.30
C THR A 51 61.22 18.41 -6.52
N HIS A 52 62.23 17.54 -6.52
CA HIS A 52 63.62 17.92 -6.81
C HIS A 52 63.85 18.35 -8.25
N LEU A 53 63.14 17.75 -9.22
CA LEU A 53 63.24 18.11 -10.64
C LEU A 53 62.63 19.50 -10.92
N LEU A 54 61.44 19.77 -10.40
CA LEU A 54 60.65 20.96 -10.74
C LEU A 54 60.96 22.16 -9.84
N PHE A 55 61.32 21.92 -8.58
CA PHE A 55 61.45 22.97 -7.56
C PHE A 55 62.85 23.02 -6.93
N ARG A 56 63.87 22.59 -7.68
CA ARG A 56 65.27 22.53 -7.26
C ARG A 56 65.79 23.79 -6.57
N GLN A 57 65.27 24.96 -6.95
CA GLN A 57 65.72 26.27 -6.47
C GLN A 57 64.90 26.83 -5.29
N TYR A 58 63.75 26.21 -4.94
CA TYR A 58 62.79 26.70 -3.94
C TYR A 58 62.55 25.74 -2.76
N VAL A 59 62.79 24.44 -2.94
CA VAL A 59 62.41 23.39 -1.95
C VAL A 59 63.64 22.80 -1.24
N ALA A 60 64.76 23.51 -1.23
CA ALA A 60 65.85 23.22 -0.30
C ALA A 60 65.47 23.67 1.11
N ASP A 61 64.38 23.15 1.69
CA ASP A 61 64.14 23.24 3.12
C ASP A 61 65.18 22.32 3.81
N PRO A 62 66.19 22.88 4.49
CA PRO A 62 67.29 22.09 5.05
C PRO A 62 66.78 21.09 6.10
N GLN A 63 65.63 21.33 6.72
CA GLN A 63 65.15 20.51 7.83
C GLN A 63 64.63 19.13 7.38
N LEU A 64 64.09 18.99 6.17
CA LEU A 64 63.58 17.69 5.68
C LEU A 64 64.70 16.73 5.27
N ASN A 65 65.83 17.25 4.77
CA ASN A 65 66.97 16.45 4.31
C ASN A 65 67.83 15.89 5.46
N HIS A 66 67.69 16.42 6.68
CA HIS A 66 68.41 15.92 7.86
C HIS A 66 67.61 14.88 8.67
N MET A 67 66.37 14.57 8.28
CA MET A 67 65.56 13.58 8.98
C MET A 67 66.03 12.14 8.65
N PRO A 68 66.10 11.24 9.65
CA PRO A 68 66.34 9.83 9.41
C PRO A 68 65.34 9.24 8.43
N ILE A 69 65.78 8.32 7.58
CA ILE A 69 64.93 7.68 6.56
C ILE A 69 63.66 7.04 7.17
N SER A 70 63.76 6.50 8.39
CA SER A 70 62.63 5.93 9.13
C SER A 70 61.52 6.96 9.42
N VAL A 71 61.89 8.21 9.74
CA VAL A 71 60.94 9.30 10.02
C VAL A 71 60.26 9.74 8.73
N ARG A 72 61.01 9.87 7.62
CA ARG A 72 60.43 10.20 6.30
C ARG A 72 59.45 9.13 5.82
N VAL A 73 59.79 7.86 5.98
CA VAL A 73 58.89 6.73 5.69
C VAL A 73 57.62 6.80 6.53
N PHE A 74 57.75 7.06 7.84
CA PHE A 74 56.62 7.14 8.77
C PHE A 74 55.66 8.29 8.42
N LEU A 75 56.18 9.49 8.14
CA LEU A 75 55.36 10.64 7.76
C LEU A 75 54.65 10.44 6.42
N ALA A 76 55.33 9.83 5.44
CA ALA A 76 54.73 9.48 4.15
C ALA A 76 53.61 8.45 4.30
N TRP A 77 53.78 7.47 5.20
CA TRP A 77 52.75 6.50 5.57
C TRP A 77 51.49 7.17 6.15
N ILE A 78 51.67 8.07 7.13
CA ILE A 78 50.55 8.76 7.79
C ILE A 78 49.77 9.65 6.81
N SER A 79 50.48 10.37 5.93
CA SER A 79 49.86 11.25 4.94
C SER A 79 48.95 10.47 3.96
N GLY A 80 49.45 9.33 3.45
CA GLY A 80 48.70 8.43 2.57
C GLY A 80 47.50 7.78 3.24
N LEU A 81 47.65 7.40 4.51
CA LEU A 81 46.58 6.82 5.31
C LEU A 81 45.44 7.81 5.54
N ARG A 82 45.75 9.06 5.90
CA ARG A 82 44.73 10.08 6.20
C ARG A 82 43.76 10.29 5.03
N GLY A 83 44.27 10.47 3.81
CA GLY A 83 43.43 10.64 2.62
C GLY A 83 42.70 9.37 2.18
N SER A 84 43.30 8.20 2.43
CA SER A 84 42.67 6.92 2.11
C SER A 84 41.52 6.57 3.04
N ILE A 85 41.64 6.90 4.33
CA ILE A 85 40.58 6.70 5.33
C ILE A 85 39.37 7.57 5.01
N THR A 86 39.57 8.86 4.70
CA THR A 86 38.44 9.76 4.43
C THR A 86 37.68 9.37 3.17
N ILE A 87 38.39 9.14 2.05
CA ILE A 87 37.76 8.75 0.78
C ILE A 87 37.18 7.33 0.86
N GLY A 88 37.92 6.40 1.45
CA GLY A 88 37.49 5.00 1.57
C GLY A 88 36.34 4.81 2.54
N GLY A 89 36.38 5.52 3.67
CA GLY A 89 35.29 5.57 4.64
C GLY A 89 34.03 6.16 4.01
N LEU A 90 34.14 7.31 3.32
CA LEU A 90 32.99 7.91 2.63
C LEU A 90 32.39 6.98 1.57
N ALA A 91 33.22 6.36 0.73
CA ALA A 91 32.76 5.43 -0.30
C ALA A 91 32.11 4.17 0.31
N ALA A 92 32.67 3.63 1.39
CA ALA A 92 32.10 2.52 2.13
C ALA A 92 30.75 2.88 2.76
N SER A 93 30.66 4.06 3.39
CA SER A 93 29.42 4.57 3.99
C SER A 93 28.31 4.73 2.96
N ILE A 94 28.60 5.34 1.80
CA ILE A 94 27.62 5.50 0.71
C ILE A 94 27.17 4.11 0.21
N LYS A 95 28.09 3.17 0.01
CA LYS A 95 27.75 1.83 -0.46
C LYS A 95 26.88 1.06 0.52
N LEU A 96 27.22 1.10 1.81
CA LEU A 96 26.43 0.45 2.86
C LEU A 96 25.05 1.11 2.98
N MET A 97 24.97 2.44 2.93
CA MET A 97 23.71 3.18 2.96
C MET A 97 22.80 2.77 1.80
N LYS A 98 23.33 2.71 0.57
CA LYS A 98 22.58 2.24 -0.59
C LYS A 98 22.10 0.79 -0.42
N TYR A 99 22.97 -0.10 0.04
CA TYR A 99 22.62 -1.50 0.29
C TYR A 99 21.49 -1.65 1.32
N PHE A 100 21.57 -0.93 2.46
CA PHE A 100 20.54 -0.99 3.48
C PHE A 100 19.21 -0.39 3.00
N TYR A 101 19.27 0.69 2.22
CA TYR A 101 18.08 1.29 1.62
C TYR A 101 17.37 0.33 0.67
N GLU A 102 18.10 -0.30 -0.26
CA GLU A 102 17.55 -1.31 -1.17
C GLU A 102 16.99 -2.51 -0.40
N LYS A 103 17.68 -2.97 0.65
CA LYS A 103 17.21 -4.06 1.51
C LYS A 103 15.94 -3.71 2.28
N GLN A 104 15.83 -2.47 2.75
CA GLN A 104 14.65 -1.98 3.44
C GLN A 104 13.45 -1.91 2.48
N GLN A 105 13.65 -1.43 1.25
CA GLN A 105 12.61 -1.42 0.22
C GLN A 105 12.15 -2.85 -0.12
N GLN A 106 13.09 -3.78 -0.31
CA GLN A 106 12.77 -5.20 -0.53
C GLN A 106 11.97 -5.79 0.63
N ALA A 107 12.33 -5.47 1.88
CA ALA A 107 11.62 -5.94 3.06
C ALA A 107 10.19 -5.41 3.10
N LEU A 108 9.98 -4.13 2.77
CA LEU A 108 8.65 -3.51 2.73
C LEU A 108 7.76 -4.15 1.65
N ILE A 109 8.30 -4.41 0.46
CA ILE A 109 7.58 -5.10 -0.62
C ILE A 109 7.20 -6.52 -0.18
N LEU A 110 8.14 -7.28 0.40
CA LEU A 110 7.88 -8.63 0.91
C LEU A 110 6.81 -8.65 2.01
N GLU A 111 6.78 -7.64 2.89
CA GLU A 111 5.75 -7.51 3.92
C GLU A 111 4.37 -7.23 3.32
N GLN A 112 4.30 -6.39 2.30
CA GLN A 112 3.07 -6.13 1.55
C GLN A 112 2.58 -7.40 0.85
N GLU A 113 3.46 -8.09 0.10
CA GLU A 113 3.13 -9.35 -0.58
C GLU A 113 2.65 -10.42 0.40
N LYS A 114 3.32 -10.54 1.57
CA LYS A 114 2.90 -11.44 2.64
C LYS A 114 1.50 -11.12 3.14
N THR A 115 1.21 -9.84 3.42
CA THR A 115 -0.10 -9.40 3.90
C THR A 115 -1.20 -9.73 2.89
N VAL A 116 -0.94 -9.49 1.59
CA VAL A 116 -1.87 -9.85 0.51
C VAL A 116 -2.08 -11.36 0.43
N ALA A 117 -1.02 -12.16 0.54
CA ALA A 117 -1.10 -13.62 0.52
C ALA A 117 -1.86 -14.18 1.74
N GLU A 118 -1.66 -13.62 2.94
CA GLU A 118 -2.40 -13.99 4.15
C GLU A 118 -3.90 -13.67 4.00
N LEU A 119 -4.25 -12.50 3.46
CA LEU A 119 -5.65 -12.15 3.16
C LEU A 119 -6.28 -13.10 2.14
N GLN A 120 -5.56 -13.46 1.06
CA GLN A 120 -6.04 -14.40 0.07
C GLN A 120 -6.22 -15.81 0.65
N SER A 121 -5.28 -16.26 1.49
CA SER A 121 -5.36 -17.54 2.21
C SER A 121 -6.58 -17.59 3.13
N LEU A 122 -6.82 -16.53 3.91
CA LEU A 122 -7.97 -16.43 4.80
C LEU A 122 -9.29 -16.49 4.01
N LYS A 123 -9.37 -15.81 2.86
CA LYS A 123 -10.55 -15.90 1.97
C LYS A 123 -10.75 -17.31 1.41
N ALA A 124 -9.67 -17.99 1.00
CA ALA A 124 -9.74 -19.34 0.43
C ALA A 124 -10.26 -20.39 1.44
N GLN A 125 -9.99 -20.20 2.73
CA GLN A 125 -10.47 -21.09 3.81
C GLN A 125 -12.01 -21.13 3.92
N LEU A 126 -12.73 -20.16 3.36
CA LEU A 126 -14.21 -20.17 3.34
C LEU A 126 -14.80 -21.25 2.41
N HIS A 127 -13.97 -22.00 1.66
CA HIS A 127 -14.38 -23.01 0.67
C HIS A 127 -15.61 -22.58 -0.14
N PRO A 128 -15.49 -21.56 -1.03
CA PRO A 128 -16.62 -20.98 -1.76
C PRO A 128 -17.53 -22.02 -2.42
N HIS A 129 -16.94 -23.03 -3.06
CA HIS A 129 -17.67 -24.12 -3.70
C HIS A 129 -18.54 -24.91 -2.72
N PHE A 130 -18.04 -25.20 -1.52
CA PHE A 130 -18.83 -25.86 -0.48
C PHE A 130 -20.01 -24.99 -0.03
N LEU A 131 -19.79 -23.68 0.15
CA LEU A 131 -20.86 -22.73 0.52
C LEU A 131 -21.95 -22.67 -0.56
N PHE A 132 -21.58 -22.52 -1.84
CA PHE A 132 -22.57 -22.50 -2.94
C PHE A 132 -23.33 -23.81 -3.05
N ASN A 133 -22.66 -24.96 -2.92
CA ASN A 133 -23.33 -26.25 -2.95
C ASN A 133 -24.29 -26.42 -1.77
N THR A 134 -23.89 -25.97 -0.59
CA THR A 134 -24.75 -26.02 0.61
C THR A 134 -25.97 -25.14 0.42
N LEU A 135 -25.81 -23.89 -0.05
CA LEU A 135 -26.92 -22.98 -0.31
C LEU A 135 -27.87 -23.52 -1.39
N ASN A 136 -27.33 -24.08 -2.48
CA ASN A 136 -28.14 -24.68 -3.54
C ASN A 136 -28.93 -25.90 -3.06
N ASN A 137 -28.35 -26.74 -2.19
CA ASN A 137 -29.07 -27.86 -1.59
C ASN A 137 -30.21 -27.37 -0.68
N ILE A 138 -29.95 -26.38 0.18
CA ILE A 138 -30.99 -25.81 1.05
C ILE A 138 -32.08 -25.17 0.19
N TYR A 139 -31.72 -24.46 -0.88
CA TYR A 139 -32.67 -23.90 -1.85
C TYR A 139 -33.57 -24.98 -2.44
N ALA A 140 -33.00 -26.09 -2.95
CA ALA A 140 -33.76 -27.18 -3.54
C ALA A 140 -34.75 -27.82 -2.54
N HIS A 141 -34.40 -27.89 -1.26
CA HIS A 141 -35.31 -28.38 -0.21
C HIS A 141 -36.37 -27.35 0.21
N ALA A 142 -36.04 -26.06 0.17
CA ALA A 142 -36.91 -24.98 0.61
C ALA A 142 -37.86 -24.50 -0.50
N GLN A 143 -37.56 -24.73 -1.78
CA GLN A 143 -38.30 -24.14 -2.90
C GLN A 143 -39.80 -24.45 -2.85
N ASP A 144 -40.17 -25.70 -2.51
CA ASP A 144 -41.57 -26.12 -2.46
C ASP A 144 -42.22 -25.90 -1.08
N THR A 145 -41.43 -25.87 0.00
CA THR A 145 -41.93 -25.84 1.39
C THR A 145 -41.92 -24.45 2.01
N ALA A 146 -40.98 -23.61 1.59
CA ALA A 146 -40.75 -22.26 2.09
C ALA A 146 -40.23 -21.36 0.96
N PRO A 147 -41.07 -21.02 -0.04
CA PRO A 147 -40.64 -20.32 -1.26
C PRO A 147 -39.98 -18.96 -0.98
N VAL A 148 -40.48 -18.21 0.02
CA VAL A 148 -39.86 -16.94 0.44
C VAL A 148 -38.44 -17.16 0.98
N ALA A 149 -38.22 -18.20 1.78
CA ALA A 149 -36.89 -18.52 2.31
C ALA A 149 -35.95 -19.01 1.20
N ALA A 150 -36.45 -19.79 0.24
CA ALA A 150 -35.69 -20.22 -0.93
C ALA A 150 -35.22 -19.02 -1.76
N ASP A 151 -36.13 -18.08 -2.05
CA ASP A 151 -35.78 -16.84 -2.75
C ASP A 151 -34.73 -16.00 -2.00
N MET A 152 -34.82 -15.91 -0.67
CA MET A 152 -33.82 -15.22 0.14
C MET A 152 -32.45 -15.91 0.08
N LEU A 153 -32.41 -17.25 0.06
CA LEU A 153 -31.17 -18.02 -0.11
C LEU A 153 -30.53 -17.79 -1.48
N LEU A 154 -31.35 -17.69 -2.53
CA LEU A 154 -30.87 -17.41 -3.87
C LEU A 154 -30.22 -16.02 -3.95
N GLY A 155 -30.87 -14.98 -3.43
CA GLY A 155 -30.28 -13.64 -3.39
C GLY A 155 -29.01 -13.59 -2.54
N LEU A 156 -28.99 -14.26 -1.38
CA LEU A 156 -27.77 -14.37 -0.55
C LEU A 156 -26.62 -15.03 -1.31
N SER A 157 -26.91 -16.09 -2.08
CA SER A 157 -25.93 -16.76 -2.94
C SER A 157 -25.36 -15.83 -4.01
N THR A 158 -26.21 -14.99 -4.61
CA THR A 158 -25.80 -13.95 -5.57
C THR A 158 -24.86 -12.92 -4.92
N LEU A 159 -25.22 -12.41 -3.73
CA LEU A 159 -24.37 -11.47 -2.98
C LEU A 159 -23.02 -12.09 -2.60
N LEU A 160 -23.02 -13.32 -2.08
CA LEU A 160 -21.78 -14.02 -1.71
C LEU A 160 -20.86 -14.24 -2.91
N ARG A 161 -21.43 -14.55 -4.08
CA ARG A 161 -20.66 -14.66 -5.33
C ARG A 161 -19.97 -13.35 -5.68
N TYR A 162 -20.66 -12.23 -5.54
CA TYR A 162 -20.05 -10.93 -5.76
C TYR A 162 -18.89 -10.64 -4.80
N ILE A 163 -19.10 -10.89 -3.50
CA ILE A 163 -18.09 -10.64 -2.47
C ILE A 163 -16.84 -11.51 -2.69
N LEU A 164 -17.01 -12.77 -3.07
CA LEU A 164 -15.90 -13.72 -3.19
C LEU A 164 -15.11 -13.58 -4.49
N TYR A 165 -15.76 -13.25 -5.61
CA TYR A 165 -15.12 -13.25 -6.93
C TYR A 165 -14.85 -11.85 -7.49
N HIS A 166 -15.74 -10.89 -7.27
CA HIS A 166 -15.63 -9.56 -7.90
C HIS A 166 -14.86 -8.55 -7.04
N CYS A 167 -14.80 -8.74 -5.72
CA CYS A 167 -14.11 -7.82 -4.80
C CYS A 167 -12.58 -7.96 -4.76
N ASN A 168 -11.99 -8.82 -5.59
CA ASN A 168 -10.54 -8.97 -5.69
C ASN A 168 -9.92 -8.03 -6.74
N ALA A 169 -10.74 -7.48 -7.64
CA ALA A 169 -10.28 -6.48 -8.60
C ALA A 169 -10.25 -5.09 -7.94
N PRO A 170 -9.31 -4.21 -8.33
CA PRO A 170 -9.27 -2.84 -7.83
C PRO A 170 -10.53 -2.04 -8.23
N LEU A 171 -11.12 -2.36 -9.39
CA LEU A 171 -12.34 -1.76 -9.91
C LEU A 171 -13.22 -2.83 -10.56
N VAL A 172 -14.53 -2.57 -10.58
CA VAL A 172 -15.57 -3.36 -11.23
C VAL A 172 -16.48 -2.44 -12.06
N PRO A 173 -17.16 -2.95 -13.10
CA PRO A 173 -18.16 -2.17 -13.83
C PRO A 173 -19.21 -1.61 -12.86
N LEU A 174 -19.56 -0.33 -12.99
CA LEU A 174 -20.55 0.33 -12.13
C LEU A 174 -21.88 -0.44 -12.11
N LYS A 175 -22.29 -0.97 -13.27
CA LYS A 175 -23.46 -1.83 -13.39
C LYS A 175 -23.43 -3.02 -12.42
N GLN A 176 -22.29 -3.69 -12.26
CA GLN A 176 -22.19 -4.85 -11.37
C GLN A 176 -22.33 -4.46 -9.90
N GLU A 177 -21.77 -3.32 -9.48
CA GLU A 177 -21.98 -2.78 -8.12
C GLU A 177 -23.47 -2.45 -7.92
N VAL A 178 -24.12 -1.81 -8.88
CA VAL A 178 -25.54 -1.43 -8.78
C VAL A 178 -26.47 -2.64 -8.78
N ASP A 179 -26.24 -3.62 -9.65
CA ASP A 179 -27.00 -4.88 -9.68
C ASP A 179 -26.90 -5.60 -8.31
N MET A 180 -25.72 -5.62 -7.70
CA MET A 180 -25.51 -6.18 -6.35
C MET A 180 -26.26 -5.39 -5.27
N LEU A 181 -26.26 -4.05 -5.33
CA LEU A 181 -27.02 -3.22 -4.39
C LEU A 181 -28.52 -3.46 -4.49
N LEU A 182 -29.05 -3.62 -5.71
CA LEU A 182 -30.46 -3.92 -5.93
C LEU A 182 -30.83 -5.28 -5.35
N GLU A 183 -30.01 -6.31 -5.56
CA GLU A 183 -30.20 -7.63 -4.95
C GLU A 183 -30.20 -7.57 -3.42
N TYR A 184 -29.26 -6.82 -2.84
CA TYR A 184 -29.21 -6.60 -1.39
C TYR A 184 -30.47 -5.91 -0.87
N ILE A 185 -30.92 -4.86 -1.56
CA ILE A 185 -32.13 -4.12 -1.21
C ILE A 185 -33.37 -5.03 -1.28
N GLU A 186 -33.50 -5.87 -2.30
CA GLU A 186 -34.63 -6.80 -2.42
C GLU A 186 -34.63 -7.87 -1.31
N LEU A 187 -33.47 -8.32 -0.85
CA LEU A 187 -33.38 -9.22 0.30
C LEU A 187 -33.84 -8.56 1.60
N GLU A 188 -33.37 -7.34 1.86
CA GLU A 188 -33.81 -6.60 3.06
C GLU A 188 -35.30 -6.26 2.96
N LYS A 189 -35.84 -5.90 1.79
CA LYS A 189 -37.29 -5.73 1.59
C LYS A 189 -38.08 -6.97 2.03
N LYS A 190 -37.67 -8.16 1.57
CA LYS A 190 -38.32 -9.42 1.95
C LYS A 190 -38.27 -9.67 3.46
N ARG A 191 -37.17 -9.29 4.12
CA ARG A 191 -36.99 -9.43 5.57
C ARG A 191 -37.95 -8.55 6.38
N TYR A 192 -38.19 -7.31 5.95
CA TYR A 192 -39.09 -6.37 6.62
C TYR A 192 -40.55 -6.46 6.15
N GLY A 193 -40.83 -7.20 5.08
CA GLY A 193 -42.18 -7.36 4.55
C GLY A 193 -42.81 -6.03 4.13
N ASN A 194 -44.07 -5.81 4.53
CA ASN A 194 -44.83 -4.62 4.14
C ASN A 194 -44.65 -3.42 5.09
N GLU A 195 -43.79 -3.54 6.10
CA GLU A 195 -43.63 -2.50 7.13
C GLU A 195 -42.68 -1.37 6.68
N LEU A 196 -41.87 -1.61 5.64
CA LEU A 196 -40.86 -0.67 5.13
C LEU A 196 -41.26 -0.08 3.78
N GLU A 197 -41.38 1.24 3.71
CA GLU A 197 -41.52 1.96 2.44
C GLU A 197 -40.14 2.23 1.82
N ILE A 198 -39.93 1.79 0.58
CA ILE A 198 -38.64 1.94 -0.07
C ILE A 198 -38.77 2.33 -1.53
N ALA A 199 -38.16 3.46 -1.87
CA ALA A 199 -38.10 3.99 -3.22
C ALA A 199 -36.65 3.92 -3.71
N VAL A 200 -36.42 3.20 -4.82
CA VAL A 200 -35.11 3.11 -5.46
C VAL A 200 -35.23 3.57 -6.90
N GLN A 201 -34.38 4.52 -7.27
CA GLN A 201 -34.28 5.07 -8.61
C GLN A 201 -32.82 4.98 -9.04
N VAL A 202 -32.57 4.21 -10.10
CA VAL A 202 -31.25 4.04 -10.70
C VAL A 202 -31.34 4.29 -12.20
N PRO A 203 -30.25 4.67 -12.87
CA PRO A 203 -30.25 4.89 -14.32
C PRO A 203 -30.41 3.56 -15.07
N ASP A 204 -31.07 3.58 -16.23
CA ASP A 204 -31.17 2.40 -17.11
C ASP A 204 -29.85 2.12 -17.86
N HIS A 205 -29.04 3.16 -18.04
CA HIS A 205 -27.79 3.12 -18.80
C HIS A 205 -26.62 3.42 -17.87
N PHE A 206 -25.79 2.40 -17.69
CA PHE A 206 -24.49 2.54 -17.08
C PHE A 206 -23.52 2.64 -18.24
N ASP A 207 -22.96 3.84 -18.46
CA ASP A 207 -21.79 4.01 -19.32
C ASP A 207 -20.71 2.97 -18.92
N SER A 208 -19.65 2.83 -19.72
CA SER A 208 -18.52 1.92 -19.44
C SER A 208 -17.67 2.32 -18.21
N LEU A 209 -18.29 2.90 -17.18
CA LEU A 209 -17.70 3.39 -15.95
C LEU A 209 -17.33 2.26 -14.99
N MET A 210 -16.23 2.50 -14.28
CA MET A 210 -15.66 1.58 -13.31
C MET A 210 -15.64 2.20 -11.91
N ILE A 211 -16.01 1.41 -10.90
CA ILE A 211 -16.07 1.81 -9.49
C ILE A 211 -15.34 0.81 -8.61
N ALA A 212 -14.84 1.26 -7.46
CA ALA A 212 -14.30 0.37 -6.43
C ALA A 212 -15.44 -0.52 -5.88
N PRO A 213 -15.25 -1.84 -5.77
CA PRO A 213 -16.30 -2.74 -5.32
C PRO A 213 -16.67 -2.49 -3.84
N LEU A 214 -17.94 -2.71 -3.49
CA LEU A 214 -18.49 -2.56 -2.14
C LEU A 214 -18.28 -1.15 -1.55
N LEU A 215 -18.28 -0.12 -2.39
CA LEU A 215 -18.07 1.26 -1.94
C LEU A 215 -19.39 1.88 -1.48
N ILE A 216 -20.49 1.56 -2.16
CA ILE A 216 -21.81 2.14 -1.87
C ILE A 216 -22.55 1.32 -0.80
N LEU A 217 -22.31 0.01 -0.76
CA LEU A 217 -23.00 -0.92 0.13
C LEU A 217 -23.05 -0.46 1.60
N PRO A 218 -21.97 0.03 2.23
CA PRO A 218 -22.02 0.45 3.63
C PRO A 218 -22.99 1.61 3.93
N PHE A 219 -23.27 2.48 2.94
CA PHE A 219 -24.28 3.53 3.10
C PHE A 219 -25.68 2.95 3.08
N VAL A 220 -25.94 2.01 2.16
CA VAL A 220 -27.23 1.31 2.05
C VAL A 220 -27.49 0.46 3.29
N GLU A 221 -26.49 -0.31 3.76
CA GLU A 221 -26.56 -1.07 5.01
C GLU A 221 -26.91 -0.17 6.20
N ASN A 222 -26.30 1.02 6.29
CA ASN A 222 -26.62 1.97 7.34
C ASN A 222 -28.06 2.48 7.25
N CYS A 223 -28.59 2.73 6.03
CA CYS A 223 -29.98 3.10 5.86
C CYS A 223 -30.95 2.02 6.37
N PHE A 224 -30.66 0.73 6.16
CA PHE A 224 -31.48 -0.33 6.75
C PHE A 224 -31.28 -0.43 8.26
N LYS A 225 -30.04 -0.35 8.75
CA LYS A 225 -29.74 -0.42 10.19
C LYS A 225 -30.45 0.66 11.01
N HIS A 226 -30.50 1.89 10.50
CA HIS A 226 -31.07 3.04 11.20
C HIS A 226 -32.50 3.36 10.77
N GLY A 227 -32.81 3.15 9.49
CA GLY A 227 -34.07 3.51 8.87
C GLY A 227 -35.21 2.54 9.12
N THR A 228 -34.93 1.36 9.67
CA THR A 228 -35.94 0.35 10.02
C THR A 228 -36.00 0.10 11.53
N SER A 229 -35.61 1.07 12.35
CA SER A 229 -35.71 0.92 13.81
C SER A 229 -37.17 0.64 14.19
N ASN A 230 -37.41 -0.37 15.05
CA ASN A 230 -38.75 -0.76 15.54
C ASN A 230 -39.50 0.37 16.28
N VAL A 231 -38.84 1.52 16.50
CA VAL A 231 -39.42 2.73 17.10
C VAL A 231 -40.15 3.59 16.06
N LEU A 232 -39.84 3.42 14.77
CA LEU A 232 -40.52 4.13 13.69
C LEU A 232 -41.86 3.48 13.38
N GLU A 233 -42.96 4.22 13.47
CA GLU A 233 -44.29 3.71 13.09
C GLU A 233 -44.38 3.35 11.60
N ARG A 234 -43.60 4.04 10.75
CA ARG A 234 -43.50 3.80 9.29
C ARG A 234 -42.07 4.04 8.81
N PRO A 235 -41.18 3.04 8.90
CA PRO A 235 -39.83 3.18 8.40
C PRO A 235 -39.81 3.40 6.89
N TRP A 236 -38.94 4.28 6.41
CA TRP A 236 -38.82 4.59 4.98
C TRP A 236 -37.38 4.87 4.56
N ILE A 237 -37.06 4.49 3.31
CA ILE A 237 -35.75 4.68 2.68
C ILE A 237 -35.95 5.16 1.25
N ASN A 238 -35.22 6.19 0.82
CA ASN A 238 -35.19 6.65 -0.56
C ASN A 238 -33.75 6.69 -1.07
N MET A 239 -33.51 5.97 -2.18
CA MET A 239 -32.25 5.90 -2.88
C MET A 239 -32.42 6.43 -4.30
N HIS A 240 -31.62 7.43 -4.64
CA HIS A 240 -31.55 7.96 -6.00
C HIS A 240 -30.10 7.98 -6.46
N LEU A 241 -29.82 7.26 -7.55
CA LEU A 241 -28.53 7.27 -8.23
C LEU A 241 -28.71 7.90 -9.61
N ASN A 242 -27.88 8.89 -9.91
CA ASN A 242 -27.83 9.50 -11.24
C ASN A 242 -26.42 9.46 -11.80
N ILE A 243 -26.30 9.37 -13.13
CA ILE A 243 -25.02 9.43 -13.85
C ILE A 243 -25.04 10.68 -14.73
N LYS A 244 -24.05 11.54 -14.58
CA LYS A 244 -23.86 12.73 -15.41
C LYS A 244 -22.39 13.01 -15.62
N ASN A 245 -21.97 13.18 -16.87
CA ASN A 245 -20.59 13.53 -17.24
C ASN A 245 -19.52 12.62 -16.61
N LYS A 246 -19.71 11.29 -16.68
CA LYS A 246 -18.84 10.28 -16.02
C LYS A 246 -18.80 10.34 -14.49
N SER A 247 -19.63 11.19 -13.87
CA SER A 247 -19.78 11.24 -12.42
C SER A 247 -21.06 10.55 -11.98
N ILE A 248 -20.99 9.83 -10.87
CA ILE A 248 -22.17 9.34 -10.15
C ILE A 248 -22.56 10.34 -9.08
N HIS A 249 -23.87 10.52 -8.92
CA HIS A 249 -24.48 11.28 -7.84
C HIS A 249 -25.47 10.38 -7.13
N LEU A 250 -25.08 9.93 -5.94
CA LEU A 250 -25.90 9.11 -5.06
C LEU A 250 -26.49 10.00 -3.97
N LYS A 251 -27.81 9.93 -3.82
CA LYS A 251 -28.56 10.49 -2.71
C LYS A 251 -29.29 9.36 -1.99
N LEU A 252 -28.97 9.17 -0.72
CA LEU A 252 -29.63 8.22 0.16
C LEU A 252 -30.22 8.98 1.34
N ILE A 253 -31.50 8.77 1.62
CA ILE A 253 -32.17 9.38 2.76
C ILE A 253 -33.07 8.35 3.43
N ASN A 254 -33.04 8.31 4.76
CA ASN A 254 -33.94 7.47 5.55
C ASN A 254 -34.48 8.25 6.75
N GLY A 255 -35.68 7.87 7.20
CA GLY A 255 -36.19 8.28 8.49
C GLY A 255 -35.32 7.70 9.61
N LYS A 256 -35.21 8.36 10.76
CA LYS A 256 -34.54 7.83 11.95
C LYS A 256 -35.37 8.13 13.18
N ALA A 257 -35.34 7.22 14.16
CA ALA A 257 -35.94 7.48 15.47
C ALA A 257 -34.97 8.30 16.32
N GLU A 258 -35.51 9.13 17.21
CA GLU A 258 -34.73 9.82 18.23
C GLU A 258 -34.03 8.78 19.13
N ASP A 259 -32.73 9.02 19.37
CA ASP A 259 -31.94 8.41 20.45
C ASP A 259 -31.58 6.91 20.37
N ILE A 260 -30.95 6.48 19.28
CA ILE A 260 -30.11 5.26 19.30
C ILE A 260 -28.67 5.60 18.91
N ILE A 261 -27.90 6.08 19.90
CA ILE A 261 -26.43 6.13 19.80
C ILE A 261 -25.91 4.70 19.78
N SER A 262 -25.73 4.14 18.58
CA SER A 262 -25.08 2.85 18.40
C SER A 262 -23.56 3.07 18.35
N PRO A 263 -22.77 2.57 19.31
CA PRO A 263 -21.33 2.83 19.40
C PRO A 263 -20.52 2.25 18.21
N THR A 264 -21.14 1.39 17.40
CA THR A 264 -20.53 0.76 16.21
C THR A 264 -20.83 1.47 14.89
N SER A 265 -21.69 2.50 14.86
CA SER A 265 -22.13 3.13 13.60
C SER A 265 -21.07 3.99 12.88
N GLY A 266 -19.95 4.30 13.54
CA GLY A 266 -18.88 5.12 12.94
C GLY A 266 -17.83 4.34 12.12
N ILE A 267 -17.67 3.03 12.36
CA ILE A 267 -16.54 2.27 11.79
C ILE A 267 -16.72 2.04 10.28
N GLY A 268 -17.93 1.65 9.85
CA GLY A 268 -18.23 1.39 8.44
C GLY A 268 -18.02 2.63 7.57
N ILE A 269 -18.63 3.76 7.96
CA ILE A 269 -18.54 5.03 7.23
C ILE A 269 -17.13 5.63 7.32
N GLY A 270 -16.46 5.51 8.47
CA GLY A 270 -15.07 5.92 8.63
C GLY A 270 -14.13 5.18 7.67
N ASN A 271 -14.37 3.89 7.45
CA ASN A 271 -13.61 3.10 6.47
C ASN A 271 -13.94 3.53 5.03
N VAL A 272 -15.20 3.80 4.70
CA VAL A 272 -15.57 4.29 3.36
C VAL A 272 -14.93 5.64 3.06
N ARG A 273 -14.93 6.58 4.02
CA ARG A 273 -14.28 7.89 3.84
C ARG A 273 -12.79 7.75 3.50
N LYS A 274 -12.06 6.91 4.25
CA LYS A 274 -10.65 6.62 3.95
C LYS A 274 -10.46 5.98 2.57
N ARG A 275 -11.34 5.05 2.19
CA ARG A 275 -11.30 4.43 0.84
C ARG A 275 -11.54 5.45 -0.27
N LEU A 276 -12.47 6.38 -0.08
CA LEU A 276 -12.74 7.46 -1.03
C LEU A 276 -11.52 8.40 -1.18
N GLU A 277 -10.91 8.80 -0.06
CA GLU A 277 -9.67 9.60 -0.05
C GLU A 277 -8.52 8.94 -0.80
N LEU A 278 -8.35 7.63 -0.63
CA LEU A 278 -7.27 6.87 -1.26
C LEU A 278 -7.52 6.57 -2.75
N LEU A 279 -8.74 6.19 -3.12
CA LEU A 279 -9.07 5.70 -4.47
C LEU A 279 -9.54 6.79 -5.42
N TYR A 280 -10.12 7.87 -4.88
CA TYR A 280 -10.69 8.98 -5.64
C TYR A 280 -10.16 10.34 -5.16
N PRO A 281 -8.84 10.54 -5.04
CA PRO A 281 -8.29 11.79 -4.53
C PRO A 281 -8.75 12.97 -5.40
N HIS A 282 -9.33 13.99 -4.76
CA HIS A 282 -9.91 15.18 -5.40
C HIS A 282 -11.01 14.92 -6.45
N ARG A 283 -11.52 13.69 -6.52
CA ARG A 283 -12.54 13.23 -7.48
C ARG A 283 -13.80 12.71 -6.78
N HIS A 284 -13.97 13.05 -5.51
CA HIS A 284 -15.17 12.70 -4.76
C HIS A 284 -15.56 13.83 -3.80
N GLU A 285 -16.85 13.84 -3.45
CA GLU A 285 -17.42 14.70 -2.44
C GLU A 285 -18.45 13.88 -1.65
N LEU A 286 -18.33 13.86 -0.33
CA LEU A 286 -19.23 13.14 0.57
C LEU A 286 -19.77 14.09 1.62
N HIS A 287 -21.08 14.33 1.59
CA HIS A 287 -21.80 15.09 2.61
C HIS A 287 -22.78 14.18 3.33
N ILE A 288 -22.65 14.11 4.64
CA ILE A 288 -23.57 13.37 5.50
C ILE A 288 -24.21 14.39 6.43
N ILE A 289 -25.53 14.47 6.37
CA ILE A 289 -26.35 15.37 7.19
C ILE A 289 -27.22 14.49 8.08
N GLU A 290 -27.15 14.74 9.37
CA GLU A 290 -27.95 14.05 10.37
C GLU A 290 -28.84 15.09 11.06
N GLU A 291 -30.15 15.00 10.82
CA GLU A 291 -31.19 15.84 11.42
C GLU A 291 -31.95 15.04 12.48
N GLU A 292 -32.89 15.64 13.21
CA GLU A 292 -33.63 14.95 14.29
C GLU A 292 -34.38 13.71 13.81
N GLU A 293 -35.02 13.79 12.64
CA GLU A 293 -35.87 12.72 12.09
C GLU A 293 -35.32 12.07 10.82
N THR A 294 -34.21 12.58 10.26
CA THR A 294 -33.66 12.08 8.99
C THR A 294 -32.14 11.92 9.01
N TYR A 295 -31.68 10.97 8.21
CA TYR A 295 -30.26 10.77 7.89
C TYR A 295 -30.08 10.83 6.38
N LEU A 296 -29.23 11.74 5.90
CA LEU A 296 -29.00 12.01 4.48
C LEU A 296 -27.53 11.79 4.13
N VAL A 297 -27.29 11.03 3.07
CA VAL A 297 -25.97 10.85 2.44
C VAL A 297 -26.06 11.38 1.01
N ASN A 298 -25.22 12.36 0.69
CA ASN A 298 -24.96 12.82 -0.67
C ASN A 298 -23.52 12.47 -1.04
N LEU A 299 -23.35 11.64 -2.06
CA LEU A 299 -22.05 11.21 -2.55
C LEU A 299 -21.95 11.53 -4.04
N SER A 300 -20.90 12.25 -4.40
CA SER A 300 -20.51 12.52 -5.79
C SER A 300 -19.15 11.89 -6.04
N ILE A 301 -18.98 11.14 -7.13
CA ILE A 301 -17.69 10.56 -7.52
C ILE A 301 -17.53 10.67 -9.03
N GLU A 302 -16.39 11.19 -9.47
CA GLU A 302 -15.95 11.12 -10.87
C GLU A 302 -15.29 9.77 -11.16
N LEU A 303 -15.85 9.02 -12.09
CA LEU A 303 -15.41 7.65 -12.42
C LEU A 303 -14.53 7.61 -13.68
N LYS A 304 -13.70 6.56 -13.77
CA LYS A 304 -12.92 6.24 -14.96
C LYS A 304 -13.72 5.34 -15.91
N ASP A 305 -13.42 5.42 -17.20
CA ASP A 305 -13.98 4.53 -18.22
C ASP A 305 -13.19 3.22 -18.29
N LEU A 306 -13.80 2.14 -18.80
CA LEU A 306 -13.17 0.83 -19.02
C LEU A 306 -11.93 0.95 -19.92
N THR A 307 -11.91 1.92 -20.84
CA THR A 307 -10.78 2.19 -21.73
C THR A 307 -9.58 2.83 -21.03
N ASP A 308 -9.80 3.53 -19.92
CA ASP A 308 -8.75 4.25 -19.20
C ASP A 308 -7.94 3.32 -18.27
N GLY A 309 -8.46 2.12 -17.97
CA GLY A 309 -7.85 1.14 -17.06
C GLY A 309 -6.69 0.33 -17.64
N VAL A 310 -6.44 0.40 -18.95
CA VAL A 310 -5.36 -0.38 -19.61
C VAL A 310 -3.98 0.31 -19.50
N ASN A 311 -3.94 1.61 -19.19
CA ASN A 311 -2.69 2.39 -19.21
C ASN A 311 -2.05 2.65 -17.83
N ASP A 312 -2.68 2.24 -16.73
CA ASP A 312 -2.25 2.53 -15.34
C ASP A 312 -1.91 1.26 -14.51
N LEU A 313 -1.62 0.11 -15.15
CA LEU A 313 -1.16 -1.13 -14.50
C LEU A 313 0.25 -1.55 -14.96
#